data_AF-R9JHN2-F1
#
_entry.id   AF-R9JHN2-F1
#
_cell.length_a   1.000
_cell.length_b   1.000
_cell.length_c   1.000
_cell.angle_alpha   90.00
_cell.angle_beta   90.00
_cell.angle_gamma   90.00
#
_symmetry.space_group_name_H-M   'P 1'
#
loop_
_entity.id
_entity.type
_entity.pdbx_description
1 polymer ?
#
loop_
_entity_poly.entity_id
_entity_poly.type
_entity_poly.pdbx_seq_one_letter_code
_entity_poly.pdbx_strand_id
1 'polypeptide(L)'
;MISLDYPIWKELGSAGSDTDEILRDLMEGKGDFRENMEELSWDLSHQASWYDMTAYALPHLAALCAGLSPEDKAFLIKDIGMAIAAEGAWPLEPDTEAFREFQEGLRGLRRETEKLVTNPDIAAILGNDPTGERREVFALSALAVLGNRMHAYGMWNVFSSDWDECIGACLCGWEEGVISFRTDKDYFSMEPVSIAPWDGKSIEDEPVWFQGLLHRIGNEEAIRFLPFVYGTCVCPDCGKRAAYWDWLAKYIGYGWCGG
;
A
#
# COMPACT_ATOMS: atom_id res chain seq x y z
N MET A 1 11.75 18.01 5.32
CA MET A 1 11.42 18.51 3.97
C MET A 1 12.60 19.26 3.38
N ILE A 2 13.31 18.62 2.46
CA ILE A 2 14.42 19.23 1.70
C ILE A 2 13.89 20.27 0.71
N SER A 3 14.70 21.29 0.39
CA SER A 3 14.33 22.27 -0.64
C SER A 3 14.32 21.62 -2.02
N LEU A 4 13.33 21.95 -2.86
CA LEU A 4 13.34 21.52 -4.26
C LEU A 4 14.58 22.02 -5.00
N ASP A 5 15.16 23.16 -4.65
CA ASP A 5 16.37 23.69 -5.32
C ASP A 5 17.67 22.98 -4.94
N TYR A 6 17.60 21.98 -4.05
CA TYR A 6 18.79 21.26 -3.60
C TYR A 6 19.32 20.31 -4.70
N PRO A 7 20.64 20.16 -4.90
CA PRO A 7 21.17 19.33 -5.99
C PRO A 7 20.80 17.84 -5.90
N ILE A 8 20.44 17.35 -4.71
CA ILE A 8 20.13 15.94 -4.46
C ILE A 8 19.07 15.38 -5.42
N TRP A 9 18.10 16.18 -5.85
CA TRP A 9 17.01 15.73 -6.73
C TRP A 9 17.48 15.16 -8.08
N LYS A 10 18.69 15.51 -8.52
CA LYS A 10 19.30 14.96 -9.75
C LYS A 10 20.05 13.65 -9.54
N GLU A 11 20.27 13.27 -8.28
CA GLU A 11 20.98 12.06 -7.86
C GLU A 11 20.02 10.96 -7.39
N LEU A 12 18.77 11.32 -7.07
CA LEU A 12 17.72 10.38 -6.67
C LEU A 12 17.29 9.54 -7.87
N GLY A 13 17.10 8.25 -7.64
CA GLY A 13 16.53 7.31 -8.59
C GLY A 13 15.00 7.42 -8.66
N SER A 14 14.51 7.40 -9.89
CA SER A 14 13.11 7.24 -10.29
C SER A 14 13.07 6.46 -11.61
N ALA A 15 11.89 6.06 -12.09
CA ALA A 15 11.76 5.43 -13.39
C ALA A 15 11.81 6.43 -14.56
N GLY A 16 11.32 7.65 -14.35
CA GLY A 16 11.35 8.75 -15.31
C GLY A 16 12.63 9.58 -15.24
N SER A 17 12.86 10.40 -16.27
CA SER A 17 14.05 11.26 -16.35
C SER A 17 13.80 12.71 -15.89
N ASP A 18 12.54 13.06 -15.67
CA ASP A 18 12.00 14.40 -15.42
C ASP A 18 11.12 14.43 -14.16
N THR A 19 11.21 13.40 -13.31
CA THR A 19 10.40 13.27 -12.09
C THR A 19 10.53 14.47 -11.14
N ASP A 20 11.70 15.12 -11.09
CA ASP A 20 11.88 16.32 -10.25
C ASP A 20 11.22 17.56 -10.86
N GLU A 21 11.16 17.67 -12.18
CA GLU A 21 10.43 18.71 -12.88
C GLU A 21 8.92 18.56 -12.66
N ILE A 22 8.39 17.33 -12.78
CA ILE A 22 6.97 17.02 -12.50
C ILE A 22 6.61 17.36 -11.06
N LEU A 23 7.45 16.99 -10.09
CA LEU A 23 7.23 17.35 -8.68
C LEU A 23 7.22 18.86 -8.45
N ARG A 24 8.11 19.62 -9.11
CA ARG A 24 8.10 21.09 -9.03
C ARG A 24 6.84 21.69 -9.62
N ASP A 25 6.42 21.21 -10.79
CA ASP A 25 5.21 21.70 -11.44
C ASP A 25 3.97 21.44 -10.58
N LEU A 26 3.89 20.29 -9.91
CA LEU A 26 2.87 20.02 -8.89
C LEU A 26 2.92 21.02 -7.72
N MET A 27 4.10 21.29 -7.17
CA MET A 27 4.24 22.23 -6.03
C MET A 27 3.95 23.68 -6.42
N GLU A 28 4.17 24.04 -7.68
CA GLU A 28 3.91 25.38 -8.22
C GLU A 28 2.49 25.54 -8.78
N GLY A 29 1.70 24.46 -8.84
CA GLY A 29 0.35 24.46 -9.39
C GLY A 29 0.32 24.68 -10.90
N LYS A 30 1.35 24.21 -11.60
CA LYS A 30 1.45 24.24 -13.07
C LYS A 30 0.88 22.95 -13.66
N GLY A 31 0.26 23.06 -14.83
CA GLY A 31 -0.31 21.90 -15.53
C GLY A 31 -1.62 21.40 -14.91
N ASP A 32 -2.05 20.21 -15.34
CA ASP A 32 -3.18 19.51 -14.73
C ASP A 32 -2.70 18.69 -13.52
N PHE A 33 -3.38 18.85 -12.39
CA PHE A 33 -2.99 18.19 -11.14
C PHE A 33 -3.02 16.66 -11.26
N ARG A 34 -4.03 16.09 -11.93
CA ARG A 34 -4.21 14.64 -11.99
C ARG A 34 -3.23 14.02 -12.96
N GLU A 35 -3.04 14.63 -14.13
CA GLU A 35 -2.03 14.18 -15.10
C GLU A 35 -0.63 14.16 -14.46
N ASN A 36 -0.21 15.27 -13.82
CA ASN A 36 1.09 15.33 -13.17
C ASN A 36 1.23 14.34 -12.01
N MET A 37 0.15 14.10 -11.23
CA MET A 37 0.17 13.12 -10.14
C MET A 37 0.28 11.69 -10.65
N GLU A 38 -0.40 11.35 -11.75
CA GLU A 38 -0.32 10.02 -12.37
C GLU A 38 1.09 9.75 -12.90
N GLU A 39 1.69 10.74 -13.59
CA GLU A 39 3.07 10.65 -14.08
C GLU A 39 4.07 10.52 -12.93
N LEU A 40 3.99 11.39 -11.91
CA LEU A 40 4.84 11.30 -10.72
C LEU A 40 4.68 9.94 -10.03
N SER A 41 3.44 9.48 -9.86
CA SER A 41 3.15 8.19 -9.23
C SER A 41 3.77 7.03 -9.99
N TRP A 42 3.66 7.04 -11.32
CA TRP A 42 4.28 6.04 -12.18
C TRP A 42 5.80 6.03 -11.99
N ASP A 43 6.42 7.20 -11.97
CA ASP A 43 7.87 7.34 -11.80
C ASP A 43 8.38 6.85 -10.44
N LEU A 44 7.59 7.02 -9.39
CA LEU A 44 7.94 6.65 -8.02
C LEU A 44 7.63 5.18 -7.69
N SER A 45 6.84 4.50 -8.50
CA SER A 45 6.36 3.14 -8.19
C SER A 45 6.38 2.17 -9.37
N HIS A 46 7.08 2.51 -10.46
CA HIS A 46 7.13 1.68 -11.65
C HIS A 46 7.49 0.22 -11.33
N GLN A 47 6.73 -0.72 -11.90
CA GLN A 47 6.86 -2.16 -11.62
C GLN A 47 6.79 -2.52 -10.13
N ALA A 48 6.04 -1.73 -9.34
CA ALA A 48 5.95 -1.88 -7.89
C ALA A 48 7.32 -1.90 -7.19
N SER A 49 8.33 -1.22 -7.75
CA SER A 49 9.68 -1.18 -7.18
C SER A 49 9.88 0.02 -6.25
N TRP A 50 10.87 -0.08 -5.36
CA TRP A 50 11.30 1.05 -4.53
C TRP A 50 12.24 1.99 -5.31
N TYR A 51 11.92 3.28 -5.23
CA TYR A 51 12.74 4.39 -5.75
C TYR A 51 13.00 5.37 -4.60
N ASP A 52 14.25 5.71 -4.34
CA ASP A 52 14.64 6.59 -3.23
C ASP A 52 14.06 8.00 -3.35
N MET A 53 13.76 8.46 -4.58
CA MET A 53 13.00 9.70 -4.79
C MET A 53 11.66 9.72 -4.04
N THR A 54 11.03 8.56 -3.83
CA THR A 54 9.79 8.44 -3.05
C THR A 54 9.95 9.03 -1.66
N ALA A 55 11.05 8.74 -0.97
CA ALA A 55 11.30 9.22 0.38
C ALA A 55 11.33 10.75 0.46
N TYR A 56 11.91 11.40 -0.55
CA TYR A 56 12.07 12.84 -0.59
C TYR A 56 10.83 13.56 -1.12
N ALA A 57 10.08 12.95 -2.05
CA ALA A 57 8.85 13.52 -2.59
C ALA A 57 7.72 13.56 -1.54
N LEU A 58 7.66 12.58 -0.63
CA LEU A 58 6.53 12.42 0.30
C LEU A 58 6.26 13.64 1.20
N PRO A 59 7.24 14.33 1.82
CA PRO A 59 7.00 15.57 2.56
C PRO A 59 6.30 16.66 1.74
N HIS A 60 6.70 16.82 0.47
CA HIS A 60 6.08 17.79 -0.44
C HIS A 60 4.64 17.39 -0.78
N LEU A 61 4.42 16.12 -1.10
CA LEU A 61 3.09 15.58 -1.38
C LEU A 61 2.17 15.67 -0.17
N ALA A 62 2.69 15.47 1.05
CA ALA A 62 1.93 15.63 2.28
C ALA A 62 1.52 17.09 2.51
N ALA A 63 2.43 18.04 2.25
CA ALA A 63 2.15 19.47 2.34
C ALA A 63 1.10 19.91 1.30
N LEU A 64 1.22 19.45 0.06
CA LEU A 64 0.23 19.68 -1.00
C LEU A 64 -1.12 19.09 -0.61
N CYS A 65 -1.14 17.80 -0.20
CA CYS A 65 -2.34 17.06 0.16
C CYS A 65 -3.18 17.82 1.19
N ALA A 66 -2.57 18.41 2.22
CA ALA A 66 -3.29 19.14 3.27
C ALA A 66 -4.22 20.25 2.74
N GLY A 67 -3.85 20.90 1.63
CA GLY A 67 -4.61 22.00 1.00
C GLY A 67 -5.63 21.58 -0.06
N LEU A 68 -5.67 20.31 -0.45
CA LEU A 68 -6.53 19.82 -1.53
C LEU A 68 -8.00 19.61 -1.11
N SER A 69 -8.87 19.53 -2.11
CA SER A 69 -10.26 19.05 -1.96
C SER A 69 -10.28 17.59 -1.46
N PRO A 70 -11.36 17.11 -0.82
CA PRO A 70 -11.43 15.70 -0.42
C PRO A 70 -11.22 14.70 -1.57
N GLU A 71 -11.72 15.04 -2.76
CA GLU A 71 -11.60 14.23 -3.97
C GLU A 71 -10.15 14.15 -4.47
N ASP A 72 -9.45 15.29 -4.48
CA ASP A 72 -8.05 15.36 -4.93
C ASP A 72 -7.09 14.83 -3.86
N LYS A 73 -7.42 14.93 -2.57
CA LYS A 73 -6.73 14.21 -1.49
C LYS A 73 -6.80 12.71 -1.71
N ALA A 74 -8.00 12.20 -1.94
CA ALA A 74 -8.22 10.78 -2.18
C ALA A 74 -7.49 10.30 -3.45
N PHE A 75 -7.48 11.14 -4.50
CA PHE A 75 -6.71 10.88 -5.71
C PHE A 75 -5.20 10.80 -5.44
N LEU A 76 -4.62 11.80 -4.77
CA LEU A 76 -3.20 11.82 -4.42
C LEU A 76 -2.80 10.60 -3.59
N ILE A 77 -3.59 10.27 -2.57
CA ILE A 77 -3.33 9.13 -1.70
C ILE A 77 -3.41 7.82 -2.48
N LYS A 78 -4.45 7.65 -3.33
CA LYS A 78 -4.60 6.49 -4.22
C LYS A 78 -3.30 6.28 -5.01
N ASP A 79 -2.83 7.32 -5.67
CA ASP A 79 -1.72 7.24 -6.60
C ASP A 79 -0.39 6.93 -5.90
N ILE A 80 -0.07 7.64 -4.81
CA ILE A 80 1.22 7.44 -4.14
C ILE A 80 1.32 6.15 -3.30
N GLY A 81 0.19 5.45 -3.09
CA GLY A 81 0.12 4.34 -2.16
C GLY A 81 1.04 3.17 -2.49
N MET A 82 1.21 2.83 -3.77
CA MET A 82 2.13 1.76 -4.17
C MET A 82 3.58 2.12 -3.84
N ALA A 83 3.99 3.37 -4.10
CA ALA A 83 5.35 3.85 -3.77
C ALA A 83 5.62 3.74 -2.25
N ILE A 84 4.62 4.09 -1.43
CA ILE A 84 4.70 3.94 0.04
C ILE A 84 4.76 2.46 0.44
N ALA A 85 3.95 1.60 -0.20
CA ALA A 85 3.91 0.18 0.07
C ALA A 85 5.24 -0.52 -0.26
N ALA A 86 5.94 -0.07 -1.31
CA ALA A 86 7.23 -0.61 -1.71
C ALA A 86 8.32 -0.48 -0.63
N GLU A 87 8.26 0.51 0.28
CA GLU A 87 9.13 0.54 1.46
C GLU A 87 8.91 -0.69 2.34
N GLY A 88 7.67 -1.19 2.36
CA GLY A 88 7.30 -2.45 2.97
C GLY A 88 7.77 -3.68 2.20
N ALA A 89 8.53 -3.59 1.10
CA ALA A 89 9.28 -4.69 0.47
C ALA A 89 10.80 -4.45 0.48
N TRP A 90 11.20 -3.18 0.36
CA TRP A 90 12.58 -2.72 0.42
C TRP A 90 12.71 -1.65 1.53
N PRO A 91 12.86 -2.08 2.80
CA PRO A 91 12.83 -1.17 3.93
C PRO A 91 13.99 -0.19 3.89
N LEU A 92 13.70 1.06 4.25
CA LEU A 92 14.73 2.08 4.38
C LEU A 92 15.59 1.80 5.61
N GLU A 93 16.90 2.03 5.49
CA GLU A 93 17.80 1.95 6.64
C GLU A 93 17.44 3.03 7.67
N PRO A 94 17.19 2.66 8.93
CA PRO A 94 16.90 3.62 9.99
C PRO A 94 17.98 4.70 10.13
N ASP A 95 17.59 5.86 10.63
CA ASP A 95 18.49 7.00 10.89
C ASP A 95 19.20 7.62 9.66
N THR A 96 18.86 7.19 8.45
CA THR A 96 19.25 7.87 7.21
C THR A 96 18.40 9.12 6.93
N GLU A 97 18.84 9.99 6.02
CA GLU A 97 18.06 11.16 5.59
C GLU A 97 16.78 10.74 4.86
N ALA A 98 16.88 9.79 3.92
CA ALA A 98 15.73 9.20 3.25
C ALA A 98 14.70 8.65 4.26
N PHE A 99 15.13 7.92 5.28
CA PHE A 99 14.21 7.46 6.33
C PHE A 99 13.52 8.62 7.05
N ARG A 100 14.24 9.69 7.41
CA ARG A 100 13.64 10.85 8.08
C ARG A 100 12.63 11.59 7.19
N GLU A 101 12.96 11.82 5.92
CA GLU A 101 12.06 12.48 4.96
C GLU A 101 10.82 11.61 4.71
N PHE A 102 10.99 10.30 4.50
CA PHE A 102 9.88 9.36 4.36
C PHE A 102 8.93 9.41 5.57
N GLN A 103 9.48 9.36 6.79
CA GLN A 103 8.67 9.43 8.03
C GLN A 103 8.00 10.79 8.24
N GLU A 104 8.62 11.89 7.80
CA GLU A 104 7.99 13.22 7.81
C GLU A 104 6.78 13.26 6.88
N GLY A 105 6.95 12.85 5.62
CA GLY A 105 5.86 12.82 4.65
C GLY A 105 4.74 11.86 5.03
N LEU A 106 5.09 10.66 5.49
CA LEU A 106 4.13 9.67 5.95
C LEU A 106 3.27 10.22 7.10
N ARG A 107 3.86 10.89 8.09
CA ARG A 107 3.10 11.51 9.19
C ARG A 107 2.11 12.57 8.68
N GLY A 108 2.51 13.37 7.70
CA GLY A 108 1.62 14.37 7.10
C GLY A 108 0.45 13.72 6.35
N LEU A 109 0.70 12.67 5.57
CA LEU A 109 -0.35 11.93 4.85
C LEU A 109 -1.28 11.18 5.79
N ARG A 110 -0.78 10.53 6.86
CA ARG A 110 -1.60 9.78 7.83
C ARG A 110 -2.79 10.59 8.33
N ARG A 111 -2.57 11.87 8.65
CA ARG A 111 -3.62 12.77 9.13
C ARG A 111 -4.75 12.96 8.11
N GLU A 112 -4.42 13.12 6.84
CA GLU A 112 -5.42 13.35 5.80
C GLU A 112 -6.09 12.03 5.38
N THR A 113 -5.33 10.94 5.32
CA THR A 113 -5.85 9.59 5.04
C THR A 113 -6.83 9.13 6.11
N GLU A 114 -6.52 9.32 7.40
CA GLU A 114 -7.42 8.94 8.51
C GLU A 114 -8.78 9.66 8.40
N LYS A 115 -8.78 10.96 8.06
CA LYS A 115 -10.01 11.72 7.84
C LYS A 115 -10.84 11.15 6.69
N LEU A 116 -10.19 10.72 5.61
CA LEU A 116 -10.89 10.12 4.46
C LEU A 116 -11.43 8.73 4.79
N VAL A 117 -10.63 7.87 5.41
CA VAL A 117 -11.04 6.50 5.80
C VAL A 117 -12.22 6.55 6.76
N THR A 118 -12.18 7.44 7.75
CA THR A 118 -13.26 7.60 8.73
C THR A 118 -14.46 8.37 8.20
N ASN A 119 -14.38 8.99 7.01
CA ASN A 119 -15.51 9.68 6.39
C ASN A 119 -16.60 8.68 5.96
N PRO A 120 -17.86 8.82 6.43
CA PRO A 120 -18.95 7.94 5.99
C PRO A 120 -19.27 8.06 4.50
N ASP A 121 -18.95 9.19 3.86
CA ASP A 121 -19.23 9.47 2.45
C ASP A 121 -18.04 9.12 1.53
N ILE A 122 -17.04 8.38 2.02
CA ILE A 122 -15.82 8.08 1.27
C ILE A 122 -16.10 7.43 -0.10
N ALA A 123 -17.11 6.56 -0.21
CA ALA A 123 -17.49 5.95 -1.48
C ALA A 123 -17.96 6.98 -2.53
N ALA A 124 -18.62 8.06 -2.08
CA ALA A 124 -19.04 9.14 -2.95
C ALA A 124 -17.85 10.02 -3.37
N ILE A 125 -16.94 10.32 -2.44
CA ILE A 125 -15.69 11.07 -2.72
C ILE A 125 -14.83 10.36 -3.76
N LEU A 126 -14.72 9.02 -3.66
CA LEU A 126 -13.98 8.21 -4.63
C LEU A 126 -14.68 8.11 -5.99
N GLY A 127 -15.98 8.43 -6.06
CA GLY A 127 -16.79 8.33 -7.26
C GLY A 127 -17.17 6.88 -7.62
N ASN A 128 -17.90 6.74 -8.72
CA ASN A 128 -18.27 5.45 -9.30
C ASN A 128 -17.44 5.22 -10.57
N ASP A 129 -16.27 4.59 -10.43
CA ASP A 129 -15.59 4.01 -11.59
C ASP A 129 -16.32 2.70 -11.98
N PRO A 130 -16.66 2.48 -13.26
CA PRO A 130 -17.27 1.23 -13.71
C PRO A 130 -16.51 -0.04 -13.30
N THR A 131 -15.18 0.04 -13.16
CA THR A 131 -14.35 -1.11 -12.76
C THR A 131 -14.23 -1.25 -11.25
N GLY A 132 -14.61 -0.24 -10.46
CA GLY A 132 -14.37 -0.21 -9.01
C GLY A 132 -12.90 -0.02 -8.61
N GLU A 133 -11.95 -0.13 -9.55
CA GLU A 133 -10.50 -0.09 -9.35
C GLU A 133 -10.07 1.13 -8.54
N ARG A 134 -10.60 2.31 -8.84
CA ARG A 134 -10.27 3.55 -8.12
C ARG A 134 -10.51 3.45 -6.60
N ARG A 135 -11.53 2.72 -6.17
CA ARG A 135 -11.87 2.56 -4.75
C ARG A 135 -10.98 1.54 -4.06
N GLU A 136 -10.69 0.44 -4.75
CA GLU A 136 -9.84 -0.63 -4.22
C GLU A 136 -8.39 -0.17 -4.08
N VAL A 137 -7.86 0.48 -5.12
CA VAL A 137 -6.51 1.06 -5.07
C VAL A 137 -6.43 2.08 -3.94
N PHE A 138 -7.45 2.94 -3.74
CA PHE A 138 -7.46 3.84 -2.58
C PHE A 138 -7.41 3.09 -1.24
N ALA A 139 -8.15 2.00 -1.08
CA ALA A 139 -8.13 1.22 0.15
C ALA A 139 -6.72 0.65 0.42
N LEU A 140 -6.09 0.05 -0.59
CA LEU A 140 -4.71 -0.44 -0.49
C LEU A 140 -3.72 0.68 -0.16
N SER A 141 -3.89 1.85 -0.78
CA SER A 141 -3.11 3.04 -0.46
C SER A 141 -3.32 3.56 0.95
N ALA A 142 -4.54 3.49 1.47
CA ALA A 142 -4.83 3.80 2.86
C ALA A 142 -4.14 2.79 3.80
N LEU A 143 -4.08 1.51 3.43
CA LEU A 143 -3.33 0.48 4.16
C LEU A 143 -1.82 0.76 4.19
N ALA A 144 -1.25 1.19 3.06
CA ALA A 144 0.16 1.60 3.00
C ALA A 144 0.47 2.79 3.92
N VAL A 145 -0.44 3.77 4.01
CA VAL A 145 -0.23 4.96 4.82
C VAL A 145 -0.50 4.71 6.31
N LEU A 146 -1.59 4.02 6.66
CA LEU A 146 -2.09 3.89 8.03
C LEU A 146 -1.65 2.59 8.72
N GLY A 147 -1.58 1.49 7.98
CA GLY A 147 -1.27 0.16 8.50
C GLY A 147 0.17 -0.28 8.22
N ASN A 148 0.32 -1.58 8.05
CA ASN A 148 1.56 -2.24 7.74
C ASN A 148 1.81 -2.20 6.23
N ARG A 149 2.92 -1.55 5.83
CA ARG A 149 3.30 -1.38 4.42
C ARG A 149 3.62 -2.70 3.71
N MET A 150 4.15 -3.69 4.42
CA MET A 150 4.34 -5.03 3.84
C MET A 150 2.99 -5.69 3.57
N HIS A 151 2.02 -5.57 4.48
CA HIS A 151 0.68 -6.10 4.20
C HIS A 151 0.06 -5.39 3.00
N ALA A 152 0.19 -4.05 2.92
CA ALA A 152 -0.28 -3.29 1.77
C ALA A 152 0.34 -3.81 0.46
N TYR A 153 1.67 -3.86 0.37
CA TYR A 153 2.40 -4.37 -0.80
C TYR A 153 1.98 -5.80 -1.16
N GLY A 154 1.83 -6.65 -0.15
CA GLY A 154 1.33 -8.01 -0.31
C GLY A 154 -0.09 -8.08 -0.87
N MET A 155 -0.99 -7.22 -0.39
CA MET A 155 -2.36 -7.13 -0.89
C MET A 155 -2.44 -6.63 -2.33
N TRP A 156 -1.50 -5.81 -2.81
CA TRP A 156 -1.46 -5.47 -4.24
C TRP A 156 -1.21 -6.69 -5.13
N ASN A 157 -0.40 -7.66 -4.66
CA ASN A 157 -0.19 -8.90 -5.40
C ASN A 157 -1.49 -9.73 -5.45
N VAL A 158 -2.21 -9.81 -4.33
CA VAL A 158 -3.52 -10.49 -4.27
C VAL A 158 -4.60 -9.76 -5.07
N PHE A 159 -4.58 -8.42 -5.07
CA PHE A 159 -5.47 -7.60 -5.87
C PHE A 159 -5.24 -7.82 -7.38
N SER A 160 -3.97 -7.94 -7.81
CA SER A 160 -3.63 -8.20 -9.22
C SER A 160 -4.13 -9.55 -9.75
N SER A 161 -4.52 -10.47 -8.87
CA SER A 161 -5.13 -11.75 -9.17
C SER A 161 -6.62 -11.79 -8.84
N ASP A 162 -7.31 -10.64 -8.86
CA ASP A 162 -8.75 -10.50 -8.56
C ASP A 162 -9.14 -11.09 -7.18
N TRP A 163 -8.24 -10.99 -6.21
CA TRP A 163 -8.37 -11.54 -4.85
C TRP A 163 -8.50 -13.08 -4.76
N ASP A 164 -8.28 -13.80 -5.86
CA ASP A 164 -8.49 -15.24 -5.91
C ASP A 164 -7.24 -16.06 -5.60
N GLU A 165 -6.06 -15.49 -5.83
CA GLU A 165 -4.79 -16.20 -5.72
C GLU A 165 -3.79 -15.46 -4.84
N CYS A 166 -2.99 -16.22 -4.11
CA CYS A 166 -1.89 -15.71 -3.32
C CYS A 166 -0.61 -16.51 -3.54
N ILE A 167 0.47 -16.06 -2.91
CA ILE A 167 1.80 -16.67 -3.02
C ILE A 167 2.33 -16.94 -1.62
N GLY A 168 3.22 -17.92 -1.48
CA GLY A 168 3.77 -18.22 -0.17
C GLY A 168 5.00 -19.11 -0.22
N ALA A 169 5.88 -18.92 0.75
CA ALA A 169 7.03 -19.78 0.95
C ALA A 169 7.23 -20.13 2.43
N CYS A 170 7.72 -21.34 2.68
CA CYS A 170 8.05 -21.84 4.00
C CYS A 170 9.58 -21.98 4.17
N LEU A 171 10.06 -21.87 5.41
CA LEU A 171 11.48 -22.07 5.74
C LEU A 171 12.01 -23.47 5.44
N CYS A 172 11.15 -24.48 5.27
CA CYS A 172 11.56 -25.82 4.86
C CYS A 172 11.92 -25.92 3.37
N GLY A 173 11.77 -24.83 2.60
CA GLY A 173 12.02 -24.80 1.17
C GLY A 173 10.78 -25.04 0.30
N TRP A 174 9.60 -25.22 0.90
CA TRP A 174 8.34 -25.22 0.17
C TRP A 174 8.04 -23.80 -0.34
N GLU A 175 7.66 -23.67 -1.60
CA GLU A 175 7.33 -22.42 -2.27
C GLU A 175 6.22 -22.70 -3.27
N GLU A 176 5.22 -21.82 -3.32
CA GLU A 176 4.15 -21.88 -4.32
C GLU A 176 3.83 -20.46 -4.82
N GLY A 177 3.81 -20.33 -6.14
CA GLY A 177 3.59 -19.06 -6.84
C GLY A 177 2.13 -18.83 -7.21
N VAL A 178 1.26 -19.84 -7.04
CA VAL A 178 -0.19 -19.72 -7.21
C VAL A 178 -0.92 -20.59 -6.19
N ILE A 179 -1.52 -19.95 -5.19
CA ILE A 179 -2.35 -20.59 -4.18
C ILE A 179 -3.76 -20.04 -4.31
N SER A 180 -4.70 -20.85 -4.79
CA SER A 180 -6.09 -20.40 -4.89
C SER A 180 -6.76 -20.41 -3.53
N PHE A 181 -7.28 -19.25 -3.12
CA PHE A 181 -8.20 -19.18 -2.00
C PHE A 181 -9.52 -19.89 -2.30
N ARG A 182 -9.84 -20.34 -3.51
CA ARG A 182 -11.11 -21.04 -3.79
C ARG A 182 -10.96 -22.55 -3.77
N THR A 183 -9.97 -23.07 -4.50
CA THR A 183 -9.82 -24.50 -4.74
C THR A 183 -8.85 -25.17 -3.79
N ASP A 184 -7.90 -24.41 -3.25
CA ASP A 184 -6.76 -25.01 -2.56
C ASP A 184 -6.85 -24.86 -1.04
N LYS A 185 -7.97 -24.35 -0.50
CA LYS A 185 -8.20 -24.19 0.95
C LYS A 185 -7.94 -25.48 1.73
N ASP A 186 -8.41 -26.60 1.18
CA ASP A 186 -8.28 -27.92 1.80
C ASP A 186 -6.87 -28.49 1.63
N TYR A 187 -6.16 -28.09 0.57
CA TYR A 187 -4.79 -28.51 0.29
C TYR A 187 -3.77 -27.74 1.14
N PHE A 188 -3.98 -26.44 1.36
CA PHE A 188 -3.07 -25.55 2.12
C PHE A 188 -3.48 -25.29 3.57
N SER A 189 -4.52 -25.97 4.08
CA SER A 189 -4.98 -25.91 5.47
C SER A 189 -4.95 -24.47 6.03
N MET A 190 -5.64 -23.55 5.33
CA MET A 190 -5.72 -22.15 5.74
C MET A 190 -6.84 -21.97 6.77
N GLU A 191 -6.47 -21.47 7.95
CA GLU A 191 -7.40 -21.19 9.03
C GLU A 191 -7.73 -19.70 9.06
N PRO A 192 -8.98 -19.31 8.74
CA PRO A 192 -9.36 -17.91 8.73
C PRO A 192 -9.43 -17.35 10.15
N VAL A 193 -9.10 -16.06 10.30
CA VAL A 193 -9.30 -15.33 11.55
C VAL A 193 -10.70 -14.70 11.60
N SER A 194 -11.27 -14.58 12.79
CA SER A 194 -12.48 -13.77 13.00
C SER A 194 -12.09 -12.29 13.10
N ILE A 195 -12.58 -11.47 12.17
CA ILE A 195 -12.39 -10.01 12.18
C ILE A 195 -13.61 -9.36 12.85
N ALA A 196 -13.37 -8.49 13.84
CA ALA A 196 -14.44 -7.77 14.52
C ALA A 196 -15.03 -6.66 13.63
N PRO A 197 -16.31 -6.28 13.83
CA PRO A 197 -16.89 -5.16 13.11
C PRO A 197 -16.21 -3.83 13.51
N TRP A 198 -16.01 -2.97 12.52
CA TRP A 198 -15.41 -1.66 12.72
C TRP A 198 -16.38 -0.65 13.33
N ASP A 199 -15.89 0.17 14.27
CA ASP A 199 -16.65 1.26 14.91
C ASP A 199 -16.78 2.51 14.00
N GLY A 200 -16.08 2.50 12.86
CA GLY A 200 -16.06 3.58 11.89
C GLY A 200 -15.13 4.75 12.22
N LYS A 201 -14.30 4.61 13.26
CA LYS A 201 -13.43 5.68 13.79
C LYS A 201 -12.01 5.22 14.09
N SER A 202 -11.85 4.11 14.80
CA SER A 202 -10.54 3.63 15.26
C SER A 202 -9.71 3.09 14.09
N ILE A 203 -8.44 3.46 14.00
CA ILE A 203 -7.50 2.94 12.98
C ILE A 203 -6.39 2.07 13.61
N GLU A 204 -6.59 1.61 14.85
CA GLU A 204 -5.58 0.86 15.61
C GLU A 204 -5.50 -0.62 15.21
N ASP A 205 -6.65 -1.28 15.00
CA ASP A 205 -6.73 -2.69 14.62
C ASP A 205 -6.89 -2.80 13.10
N GLU A 206 -5.78 -3.10 12.41
CA GLU A 206 -5.69 -3.08 10.96
C GLU A 206 -6.73 -3.95 10.23
N PRO A 207 -6.83 -5.27 10.50
CA PRO A 207 -7.87 -6.11 9.91
C PRO A 207 -9.27 -5.52 10.08
N VAL A 208 -9.56 -4.95 11.25
CA VAL A 208 -10.89 -4.41 11.59
C VAL A 208 -11.21 -3.15 10.78
N TRP A 209 -10.36 -2.12 10.84
CA TRP A 209 -10.65 -0.87 10.13
C TRP A 209 -10.58 -1.05 8.62
N PHE A 210 -9.66 -1.88 8.13
CA PHE A 210 -9.51 -2.12 6.70
C PHE A 210 -10.71 -2.89 6.14
N GLN A 211 -11.19 -3.94 6.83
CA GLN A 211 -12.46 -4.60 6.47
C GLN A 211 -13.63 -3.61 6.45
N GLY A 212 -13.70 -2.73 7.44
CA GLY A 212 -14.72 -1.69 7.54
C GLY A 212 -14.68 -0.69 6.38
N LEU A 213 -13.48 -0.31 5.94
CA LEU A 213 -13.29 0.53 4.75
C LEU A 213 -13.77 -0.20 3.48
N LEU A 214 -13.40 -1.48 3.31
CA LEU A 214 -13.84 -2.31 2.17
C LEU A 214 -15.38 -2.42 2.11
N HIS A 215 -16.05 -2.58 3.26
CA HIS A 215 -17.52 -2.54 3.34
C HIS A 215 -18.08 -1.20 2.87
N ARG A 216 -17.49 -0.07 3.29
CA ARG A 216 -17.98 1.27 2.92
C ARG A 216 -17.86 1.51 1.42
N ILE A 217 -16.80 1.02 0.78
CA ILE A 217 -16.59 1.21 -0.67
C ILE A 217 -17.30 0.15 -1.53
N GLY A 218 -17.88 -0.88 -0.90
CA GLY A 218 -18.66 -1.93 -1.55
C GLY A 218 -17.84 -3.07 -2.15
N ASN A 219 -16.63 -3.33 -1.65
CA ASN A 219 -15.77 -4.41 -2.16
C ASN A 219 -16.01 -5.74 -1.44
N GLU A 220 -17.13 -6.38 -1.76
CA GLU A 220 -17.55 -7.66 -1.16
C GLU A 220 -16.60 -8.83 -1.47
N GLU A 221 -15.83 -8.75 -2.56
CA GLU A 221 -14.89 -9.81 -2.94
C GLU A 221 -13.69 -9.82 -2.00
N ALA A 222 -12.99 -8.69 -1.85
CA ALA A 222 -11.88 -8.55 -0.90
C ALA A 222 -12.28 -8.92 0.54
N ILE A 223 -13.50 -8.53 0.96
CA ILE A 223 -14.04 -8.85 2.29
C ILE A 223 -14.05 -10.36 2.56
N ARG A 224 -14.36 -11.19 1.55
CA ARG A 224 -14.43 -12.66 1.70
C ARG A 224 -13.07 -13.29 1.93
N PHE A 225 -12.01 -12.70 1.38
CA PHE A 225 -10.65 -13.24 1.44
C PHE A 225 -9.84 -12.73 2.63
N LEU A 226 -10.18 -11.55 3.13
CA LEU A 226 -9.47 -10.91 4.24
C LEU A 226 -9.23 -11.80 5.47
N PRO A 227 -10.19 -12.64 5.93
CA PRO A 227 -9.97 -13.59 7.02
C PRO A 227 -8.83 -14.57 6.78
N PHE A 228 -8.57 -14.97 5.54
CA PHE A 228 -7.50 -15.91 5.19
C PHE A 228 -6.14 -15.22 5.14
N VAL A 229 -6.10 -14.00 4.61
CA VAL A 229 -4.88 -13.18 4.52
C VAL A 229 -4.37 -12.79 5.91
N TYR A 230 -5.26 -12.56 6.88
CA TYR A 230 -4.90 -12.39 8.29
C TYR A 230 -4.97 -13.68 9.12
N GLY A 231 -5.12 -14.82 8.44
CA GLY A 231 -5.25 -16.13 9.04
C GLY A 231 -3.92 -16.83 9.30
N THR A 232 -4.02 -18.11 9.66
CA THR A 232 -2.88 -19.01 9.83
C THR A 232 -2.81 -20.00 8.68
N CYS A 233 -1.64 -20.21 8.11
CA CYS A 233 -1.39 -21.21 7.07
C CYS A 233 -0.58 -22.39 7.65
N VAL A 234 -0.80 -23.60 7.13
CA VAL A 234 -0.06 -24.81 7.52
C VAL A 234 0.71 -25.35 6.33
N CYS A 235 2.03 -25.43 6.44
CA CYS A 235 2.89 -25.85 5.34
C CYS A 235 2.56 -27.31 4.96
N PRO A 236 2.28 -27.61 3.68
CA PRO A 236 1.92 -28.96 3.27
C PRO A 236 3.07 -29.96 3.41
N ASP A 237 4.32 -29.49 3.32
CA ASP A 237 5.50 -30.36 3.38
C ASP A 237 5.95 -30.68 4.80
N CYS A 238 5.96 -29.68 5.70
CA CYS A 238 6.51 -29.84 7.06
C CYS A 238 5.49 -29.64 8.19
N GLY A 239 4.25 -29.27 7.88
CA GLY A 239 3.18 -29.04 8.86
C GLY A 239 3.38 -27.80 9.74
N LYS A 240 4.40 -26.98 9.47
CA LYS A 240 4.65 -25.76 10.26
C LYS A 240 3.53 -24.75 10.06
N ARG A 241 3.07 -24.18 11.17
CA ARG A 241 2.01 -23.18 11.22
C ARG A 241 2.64 -21.79 11.33
N ALA A 242 2.18 -20.83 10.54
CA ALA A 242 2.59 -19.43 10.62
C ALA A 242 1.49 -18.51 10.10
N ALA A 243 1.60 -17.20 10.33
CA ALA A 243 0.71 -16.24 9.68
C ALA A 243 0.98 -16.24 8.17
N TYR A 244 -0.06 -16.01 7.35
CA TYR A 244 0.11 -15.87 5.90
C TYR A 244 1.20 -14.83 5.54
N TRP A 245 1.22 -13.72 6.28
CA TRP A 245 2.21 -12.65 6.09
C TRP A 245 3.66 -13.09 6.27
N ASP A 246 3.93 -14.06 7.15
CA ASP A 246 5.29 -14.60 7.32
C ASP A 246 5.74 -15.38 6.07
N TRP A 247 4.80 -16.07 5.41
CA TRP A 247 5.07 -16.81 4.19
C TRP A 247 5.27 -15.89 3.00
N LEU A 248 4.45 -14.84 2.92
CA LEU A 248 4.55 -13.84 1.87
C LEU A 248 5.87 -13.08 1.96
N ALA A 249 6.26 -12.64 3.16
CA ALA A 249 7.54 -11.98 3.38
C ALA A 249 8.71 -12.89 2.94
N LYS A 250 8.63 -14.20 3.23
CA LYS A 250 9.64 -15.15 2.77
C LYS A 250 9.70 -15.26 1.24
N TYR A 251 8.55 -15.31 0.57
CA TYR A 251 8.46 -15.43 -0.89
C TYR A 251 9.02 -14.19 -1.59
N ILE A 252 8.69 -12.99 -1.12
CA ILE A 252 9.15 -11.71 -1.68
C ILE A 252 10.67 -11.53 -1.52
N GLY A 253 11.31 -12.37 -0.70
CA GLY A 253 12.77 -12.36 -0.53
C GLY A 253 13.24 -11.31 0.46
N TYR A 254 12.38 -10.90 1.40
CA TYR A 254 12.82 -10.10 2.55
C TYR A 254 14.04 -10.74 3.18
N GLY A 255 15.06 -9.92 3.45
CA GLY A 255 16.33 -10.31 4.04
C GLY A 255 16.20 -11.12 5.33
N TRP A 256 15.98 -12.42 5.20
CA TRP A 256 16.31 -13.43 6.20
C TRP A 256 17.82 -13.68 6.16
N CYS A 257 18.59 -12.61 6.38
CA CYS A 257 19.91 -12.71 6.97
C CYS A 257 19.68 -12.77 8.49
N GLY A 258 19.28 -13.92 9.01
CA GLY A 258 18.90 -14.03 10.42
C GLY A 258 18.37 -15.39 10.84
N GLY A 259 19.17 -16.44 10.62
CA GLY A 259 19.06 -17.75 11.25
C GLY A 259 20.44 -18.37 11.35
#